data_AF-A0A090MF31-F1
#
_entry.id   AF-A0A090MF31-F1
#
_cell.length_a   1.000
_cell.length_b   1.000
_cell.length_c   1.000
_cell.angle_alpha   90.00
_cell.angle_beta   90.00
_cell.angle_gamma   90.00
#
_symmetry.space_group_name_H-M   'P 1'
#
loop_
_entity.id
_entity.type
_entity.pdbx_description
1 polymer ?
#
loop_
_entity_poly.entity_id
_entity_poly.type
_entity_poly.pdbx_seq_one_letter_code
_entity_poly.pdbx_strand_id
1 'polypeptide(L)'
;MPSTIKISETAKPRFDVISARYRAAWPELRFHPLEVGKAPLPPFILPHVKRLEEQAREILARYQIKFDDEEEDEVEVQLVNQGLYARCIPTLLITAPWSVDRQEEWKNAVHDIAELIYNIAQEANFDHTKVHVDMKDPKLTKTIYFGDVEESFCDTAEWDTIKKVVRKRLQSFEATKGQMSTMMLLRYGVLEQIEANPVTIYISLFDRSDETGWLEVINDIQNNLDKHGWKGVYIHMEHNEPWTSGWFD
;
A
#
# COMPACT_ATOMS: atom_id res chain seq x y z
N MET A 1 51.74 25.23 12.46
CA MET A 1 50.42 25.27 13.12
C MET A 1 49.52 24.29 12.40
N PRO A 2 48.82 23.38 13.10
CA PRO A 2 47.95 22.41 12.45
C PRO A 2 46.67 23.09 11.99
N SER A 3 46.34 22.95 10.71
CA SER A 3 45.08 23.39 10.13
C SER A 3 43.98 22.45 10.59
N THR A 4 43.07 22.94 11.42
CA THR A 4 41.85 22.23 11.80
C THR A 4 40.97 22.06 10.57
N ILE A 5 40.88 20.82 10.08
CA ILE A 5 39.89 20.42 9.08
C ILE A 5 38.53 20.53 9.76
N LYS A 6 37.72 21.51 9.33
CA LYS A 6 36.29 21.54 9.65
C LYS A 6 35.66 20.32 8.98
N ILE A 7 35.29 19.33 9.79
CA ILE A 7 34.39 18.26 9.37
C ILE A 7 33.08 18.96 9.01
N SER A 8 32.71 18.96 7.73
CA SER A 8 31.41 19.48 7.32
C SER A 8 30.34 18.61 7.97
N GLU A 9 29.48 19.21 8.77
CA GLU A 9 28.22 18.61 9.18
C GLU A 9 27.46 18.27 7.88
N THR A 10 27.46 16.99 7.50
CA THR A 10 26.66 16.50 6.39
C THR A 10 25.21 16.74 6.77
N ALA A 11 24.55 17.67 6.07
CA ALA A 11 23.13 17.92 6.27
C ALA A 11 22.37 16.59 6.19
N LYS A 12 21.55 16.32 7.20
CA LYS A 12 20.71 15.12 7.26
C LYS A 12 19.89 15.01 5.97
N PRO A 13 19.80 13.81 5.35
CA PRO A 13 19.03 13.63 4.13
C PRO A 13 17.55 13.89 4.39
N ARG A 14 16.84 14.28 3.33
CA ARG A 14 15.39 14.41 3.35
C ARG A 14 14.77 13.03 3.11
N PHE A 15 13.82 12.64 3.97
CA PHE A 15 13.09 11.39 3.82
C PHE A 15 11.72 11.66 3.19
N ASP A 16 11.67 11.65 1.86
CA ASP A 16 10.41 11.81 1.14
C ASP A 16 9.59 10.52 1.22
N VAL A 17 8.59 10.52 2.11
CA VAL A 17 7.65 9.39 2.27
C VAL A 17 6.62 9.42 1.15
N ILE A 18 6.39 8.26 0.56
CA ILE A 18 5.39 8.07 -0.49
C ILE A 18 4.16 7.41 0.14
N SER A 19 3.00 8.00 -0.05
CA SER A 19 1.74 7.45 0.45
C SER A 19 0.75 7.21 -0.67
N ALA A 20 0.04 6.10 -0.60
CA ALA A 20 -1.09 5.78 -1.44
C ALA A 20 -2.29 5.36 -0.56
N ARG A 21 -3.38 4.96 -1.20
CA ARG A 21 -4.52 4.38 -0.47
C ARG A 21 -4.06 3.07 0.19
N TYR A 22 -4.32 2.92 1.48
CA TYR A 22 -3.91 1.74 2.28
C TYR A 22 -2.41 1.55 2.49
N ARG A 23 -1.54 2.46 2.03
CA ARG A 23 -0.08 2.27 2.09
C ARG A 23 0.71 3.55 2.35
N ALA A 24 1.83 3.41 3.06
CA ALA A 24 2.87 4.42 3.16
C ALA A 24 4.24 3.74 3.14
N ALA A 25 5.18 4.25 2.36
CA ALA A 25 6.46 3.60 2.11
C ALA A 25 7.61 4.58 1.96
N TRP A 26 8.82 4.06 2.20
CA TRP A 26 10.09 4.75 1.95
C TRP A 26 11.18 3.73 1.59
N PRO A 27 12.12 4.04 0.67
CA PRO A 27 12.18 5.23 -0.18
C PRO A 27 11.26 5.14 -1.41
N GLU A 28 10.71 3.96 -1.70
CA GLU A 28 9.83 3.72 -2.86
C GLU A 28 8.57 2.94 -2.44
N LEU A 29 7.44 3.28 -3.06
CA LEU A 29 6.24 2.48 -2.98
C LEU A 29 6.33 1.36 -4.03
N ARG A 30 6.78 0.18 -3.59
CA ARG A 30 6.96 -0.96 -4.49
C ARG A 30 5.62 -1.57 -4.90
N PHE A 31 5.53 -1.91 -6.18
CA PHE A 31 4.36 -2.60 -6.75
C PHE A 31 4.15 -3.96 -6.09
N HIS A 32 2.89 -4.29 -5.84
CA HIS A 32 2.47 -5.61 -5.39
C HIS A 32 2.18 -6.54 -6.59
N PRO A 33 2.22 -7.87 -6.41
CA PRO A 33 2.47 -8.59 -5.16
C PRO A 33 3.94 -8.52 -4.70
N LEU A 34 4.13 -8.49 -3.39
CA LEU A 34 5.46 -8.59 -2.76
C LEU A 34 5.42 -9.75 -1.78
N GLU A 35 6.33 -10.69 -1.95
CA GLU A 35 6.42 -11.86 -1.09
C GLU A 35 7.51 -11.69 -0.03
N VAL A 36 7.33 -12.36 1.10
CA VAL A 36 8.42 -12.56 2.05
C VAL A 36 9.37 -13.58 1.43
N GLY A 37 10.56 -13.12 1.06
CA GLY A 37 11.60 -13.94 0.48
C GLY A 37 12.05 -15.04 1.43
N LYS A 38 12.34 -16.22 0.88
CA LYS A 38 12.86 -17.37 1.65
C LYS A 38 14.31 -17.16 2.11
N ALA A 39 15.01 -16.19 1.54
CA ALA A 39 16.39 -15.89 1.86
C ALA A 39 16.48 -15.17 3.22
N PRO A 40 17.50 -15.47 4.05
CA PRO A 40 17.71 -14.76 5.30
C PRO A 40 17.98 -13.27 5.05
N LEU A 41 17.75 -12.45 6.07
CA LEU A 41 18.17 -11.05 6.06
C LEU A 41 19.68 -10.94 5.84
N PRO A 42 20.16 -9.90 5.13
CA PRO A 42 21.58 -9.64 4.96
C PRO A 42 22.33 -9.45 6.28
N PRO A 43 23.59 -9.88 6.38
CA PRO A 43 24.36 -9.79 7.63
C PRO A 43 24.51 -8.38 8.21
N PHE A 44 24.47 -7.34 7.38
CA PHE A 44 24.63 -5.95 7.84
C PHE A 44 23.46 -5.48 8.70
N ILE A 45 22.26 -6.04 8.53
CA ILE A 45 21.05 -5.58 9.23
C ILE A 45 20.61 -6.53 10.36
N LEU A 46 21.06 -7.79 10.31
CA LEU A 46 20.73 -8.81 11.33
C LEU A 46 20.95 -8.34 12.78
N PRO A 47 22.06 -7.67 13.15
CA PRO A 47 22.28 -7.20 14.52
C PRO A 47 21.28 -6.14 14.99
N HIS A 48 20.54 -5.50 14.06
CA HIS A 48 19.69 -4.36 14.32
C HIS A 48 18.19 -4.68 14.28
N VAL A 49 17.79 -5.90 13.89
CA VAL A 49 16.39 -6.35 13.76
C VAL A 49 15.56 -5.95 14.97
N LYS A 50 15.96 -6.44 16.16
CA LYS A 50 15.20 -6.21 17.40
C LYS A 50 15.06 -4.72 17.72
N ARG A 51 16.15 -3.95 17.59
CA ARG A 51 16.14 -2.49 17.85
C ARG A 51 15.22 -1.76 16.88
N LEU A 52 15.24 -2.13 15.60
CA LEU A 52 14.39 -1.53 14.57
C LEU A 52 12.90 -1.81 14.85
N GLU A 53 12.56 -3.07 15.12
CA GLU A 53 11.18 -3.46 15.40
C GLU A 53 10.64 -2.81 16.69
N GLU A 54 11.41 -2.80 17.78
CA GLU A 54 11.00 -2.20 19.05
C GLU A 54 10.82 -0.68 18.92
N GLN A 55 11.78 0.04 18.34
CA GLN A 55 11.68 1.50 18.19
C GLN A 55 10.64 1.91 17.16
N ALA A 56 10.40 1.11 16.12
CA ALA A 56 9.28 1.34 15.21
C ALA A 56 7.93 1.21 15.93
N ARG A 57 7.75 0.22 16.82
CA ARG A 57 6.54 0.10 17.65
C ARG A 57 6.35 1.31 18.57
N GLU A 58 7.42 1.83 19.15
CA GLU A 58 7.38 3.07 19.93
C GLU A 58 6.92 4.26 19.09
N ILE A 59 7.46 4.41 17.87
CA ILE A 59 7.06 5.46 16.93
C ILE A 59 5.57 5.34 16.59
N LEU A 60 5.10 4.15 16.21
CA LEU A 60 3.69 3.90 15.89
C LEU A 60 2.77 4.24 17.07
N ALA A 61 3.19 3.92 18.30
CA ALA A 61 2.44 4.25 19.51
C ALA A 61 2.33 5.76 19.74
N ARG A 62 3.36 6.57 19.42
CA ARG A 62 3.31 8.04 19.52
C ARG A 62 2.27 8.66 18.59
N TYR A 63 2.13 8.10 17.39
CA TYR A 63 1.09 8.49 16.41
C TYR A 63 -0.27 7.83 16.68
N GLN A 64 -0.41 7.15 17.83
CA GLN A 64 -1.61 6.42 18.24
C GLN A 64 -2.05 5.36 17.22
N ILE A 65 -1.14 4.87 16.37
CA ILE A 65 -1.46 3.85 15.36
C ILE A 65 -1.53 2.51 16.11
N LYS A 66 -2.76 2.17 16.49
CA LYS A 66 -3.12 1.01 17.30
C LYS A 66 -4.42 0.44 16.72
N PHE A 67 -4.64 -0.85 16.93
CA PHE A 67 -5.98 -1.43 16.81
C PHE A 67 -6.75 -1.08 18.09
N ASP A 68 -8.01 -0.65 17.94
CA ASP A 68 -8.92 -0.60 19.08
C ASP A 68 -9.29 -2.03 19.48
N ASP A 69 -9.26 -2.29 20.78
CA ASP A 69 -9.38 -3.61 21.43
C ASP A 69 -10.53 -4.46 20.86
N GLU A 70 -10.24 -5.45 20.02
CA GLU A 70 -11.08 -6.64 19.80
C GLU A 70 -10.28 -7.75 19.07
N GLU A 71 -9.65 -8.58 19.90
CA GLU A 71 -9.21 -9.99 19.75
C GLU A 71 -8.37 -10.53 18.57
N GLU A 72 -8.20 -9.92 17.39
CA GLU A 72 -7.51 -10.66 16.30
C GLU A 72 -6.56 -9.94 15.33
N ASP A 73 -6.34 -8.63 15.43
CA ASP A 73 -5.34 -7.98 14.56
C ASP A 73 -4.40 -7.09 15.41
N GLU A 74 -3.18 -7.55 15.73
CA GLU A 74 -2.15 -6.71 16.35
C GLU A 74 -1.44 -5.87 15.28
N VAL A 75 -0.90 -4.68 15.64
CA VAL A 75 0.06 -3.99 14.78
C VAL A 75 1.28 -4.89 14.63
N GLU A 76 1.43 -5.48 13.45
CA GLU A 76 2.57 -6.32 13.15
C GLU A 76 3.70 -5.45 12.64
N VAL A 77 4.88 -5.60 13.24
CA VAL A 77 6.12 -4.96 12.81
C VAL A 77 7.16 -6.06 12.71
N GLN A 78 7.67 -6.28 11.51
CA GLN A 78 8.65 -7.33 11.24
C GLN A 78 9.67 -6.84 10.21
N LEU A 79 10.96 -7.01 10.49
CA LEU A 79 12.00 -6.80 9.50
C LEU A 79 12.16 -8.09 8.69
N VAL A 80 11.79 -8.03 7.42
CA VAL A 80 11.80 -9.19 6.52
C VAL A 80 12.56 -8.89 5.24
N ASN A 81 13.01 -9.93 4.54
CA ASN A 81 13.57 -9.74 3.20
C ASN A 81 12.42 -9.81 2.20
N GLN A 82 11.89 -8.68 1.74
CA GLN A 82 10.69 -8.63 0.92
C GLN A 82 11.05 -8.34 -0.54
N GLY A 83 10.44 -9.06 -1.48
CA GLY A 83 10.62 -8.83 -2.90
C GLY A 83 9.87 -9.83 -3.78
N LEU A 84 10.10 -9.71 -5.08
CA LEU A 84 9.61 -10.65 -6.08
C LEU A 84 10.82 -11.25 -6.80
N TYR A 85 10.84 -12.58 -6.94
CA TYR A 85 11.97 -13.34 -7.49
C TYR A 85 13.30 -13.07 -6.76
N ALA A 86 14.38 -12.74 -7.50
CA ALA A 86 15.73 -12.58 -6.97
C ALA A 86 16.02 -11.20 -6.35
N ARG A 87 15.06 -10.26 -6.36
CA ARG A 87 15.25 -8.87 -5.90
C ARG A 87 14.61 -8.65 -4.54
N CYS A 88 15.08 -9.39 -3.54
CA CYS A 88 14.65 -9.18 -2.16
C CYS A 88 15.44 -8.02 -1.53
N ILE A 89 14.72 -7.14 -0.83
CA ILE A 89 15.28 -5.99 -0.11
C ILE A 89 14.84 -6.10 1.35
N PRO A 90 15.75 -5.90 2.33
CA PRO A 90 15.39 -5.75 3.73
C PRO A 90 14.31 -4.68 3.88
N THR A 91 13.16 -5.05 4.40
CA THR A 91 11.99 -4.18 4.51
C THR A 91 11.40 -4.33 5.89
N LEU A 92 11.29 -3.22 6.61
CA LEU A 92 10.49 -3.16 7.80
C LEU A 92 9.02 -3.12 7.37
N LEU A 93 8.39 -4.29 7.40
CA LEU A 93 7.00 -4.49 7.04
C LEU A 93 6.12 -4.17 8.25
N ILE A 94 5.17 -3.26 8.06
CA ILE A 94 4.24 -2.82 9.10
C ILE A 94 2.83 -3.06 8.60
N THR A 95 2.06 -3.85 9.34
CA THR A 95 0.63 -4.07 9.07
C THR A 95 -0.18 -3.36 10.15
N ALA A 96 -0.98 -2.37 9.77
CA ALA A 96 -1.72 -1.52 10.71
C ALA A 96 -3.06 -1.00 10.12
N PRO A 97 -4.07 -0.65 10.93
CA PRO A 97 -5.35 -0.16 10.42
C PRO A 97 -5.21 1.15 9.67
N TRP A 98 -5.73 1.20 8.46
CA TRP A 98 -5.73 2.41 7.66
C TRP A 98 -7.11 3.07 7.67
N SER A 99 -7.10 4.40 7.72
CA SER A 99 -8.24 5.22 7.35
C SER A 99 -7.75 6.47 6.61
N VAL A 100 -8.64 7.05 5.80
CA VAL A 100 -8.35 8.28 5.05
C VAL A 100 -7.91 9.40 6.00
N ASP A 101 -8.62 9.53 7.13
CA ASP A 101 -8.37 10.58 8.13
C ASP A 101 -7.03 10.44 8.84
N ARG A 102 -6.40 9.26 8.75
CA ARG A 102 -5.14 8.93 9.43
C ARG A 102 -3.93 8.80 8.51
N GLN A 103 -4.09 9.17 7.24
CA GLN A 103 -3.02 9.01 6.24
C GLN A 103 -1.79 9.87 6.56
N GLU A 104 -1.98 11.02 7.21
CA GLU A 104 -0.88 11.91 7.57
C GLU A 104 -0.07 11.35 8.75
N GLU A 105 -0.73 10.73 9.72
CA GLU A 105 -0.09 10.00 10.83
C GLU A 105 0.76 8.84 10.31
N TRP A 106 0.27 8.12 9.30
CA TRP A 106 1.04 7.06 8.64
C TRP A 106 2.31 7.62 7.96
N LYS A 107 2.19 8.72 7.22
CA LYS A 107 3.35 9.37 6.60
C LYS A 107 4.39 9.80 7.63
N ASN A 108 3.93 10.46 8.70
CA ASN A 108 4.81 10.95 9.76
C ASN A 108 5.48 9.79 10.52
N ALA A 109 4.76 8.70 10.77
CA ALA A 109 5.34 7.50 11.35
C ALA A 109 6.42 6.88 10.44
N VAL A 110 6.14 6.70 9.15
CA VAL A 110 7.13 6.17 8.19
C VAL A 110 8.33 7.10 8.05
N HIS A 111 8.13 8.41 8.11
CA HIS A 111 9.21 9.40 8.11
C HIS A 111 10.14 9.21 9.32
N ASP A 112 9.58 9.14 10.53
CA ASP A 112 10.35 8.95 11.76
C ASP A 112 11.09 7.60 11.77
N ILE A 113 10.49 6.58 11.16
CA ILE A 113 11.12 5.26 10.99
C ILE A 113 12.27 5.32 9.98
N ALA A 114 12.11 6.05 8.87
CA ALA A 114 13.21 6.28 7.91
C ALA A 114 14.39 7.01 8.58
N GLU A 115 14.09 7.99 9.44
CA GLU A 115 15.09 8.66 10.28
C GLU A 115 15.78 7.71 11.26
N LEU A 116 15.02 6.82 11.92
CA LEU A 116 15.56 5.78 12.78
C LEU A 116 16.54 4.88 12.01
N ILE A 117 16.15 4.41 10.83
CA ILE A 117 17.01 3.58 9.96
C ILE A 117 18.28 4.34 9.60
N TYR A 118 18.18 5.61 9.23
CA TYR A 118 19.34 6.45 8.96
C TYR A 118 20.29 6.55 10.15
N ASN A 119 19.79 6.82 11.36
CA ASN A 119 20.63 6.94 12.54
C ASN A 119 21.37 5.62 12.85
N ILE A 120 20.67 4.48 12.77
CA ILE A 120 21.28 3.16 12.93
C ILE A 120 22.33 2.89 11.85
N ALA A 121 22.04 3.28 10.61
CA ALA A 121 22.95 3.12 9.48
C ALA A 121 24.25 3.92 9.67
N GLN A 122 24.17 5.13 10.21
CA GLN A 122 25.34 5.94 10.52
C GLN A 122 26.18 5.35 11.66
N GLU A 123 25.54 4.83 12.72
CA GLU A 123 26.23 4.14 13.82
C GLU A 123 26.93 2.85 13.35
N ALA A 124 26.27 2.08 12.49
CA ALA A 124 26.74 0.77 12.02
C ALA A 124 27.52 0.82 10.69
N ASN A 125 27.68 2.02 10.11
CA ASN A 125 28.38 2.28 8.85
C ASN A 125 27.85 1.44 7.66
N PHE A 126 26.53 1.45 7.45
CA PHE A 126 25.90 0.90 6.24
C PHE A 126 25.07 1.95 5.51
N ASP A 127 24.66 1.61 4.29
CA ASP A 127 23.83 2.49 3.46
C ASP A 127 22.34 2.34 3.81
N HIS A 128 21.76 3.37 4.45
CA HIS A 128 20.37 3.40 4.87
C HIS A 128 19.36 3.16 3.74
N THR A 129 19.66 3.51 2.48
CA THR A 129 18.73 3.31 1.36
C THR A 129 18.61 1.84 0.93
N LYS A 130 19.37 0.93 1.55
CA LYS A 130 19.26 -0.53 1.34
C LYS A 130 18.20 -1.18 2.23
N VAL A 131 17.55 -0.41 3.10
CA VAL A 131 16.47 -0.88 3.96
C VAL A 131 15.23 -0.07 3.61
N HIS A 132 14.13 -0.75 3.34
CA HIS A 132 12.85 -0.12 3.01
C HIS A 132 11.91 -0.15 4.21
N VAL A 133 10.89 0.69 4.17
CA VAL A 133 9.73 0.67 5.06
C VAL A 133 8.50 0.52 4.18
N ASP A 134 7.65 -0.46 4.48
CA ASP A 134 6.38 -0.66 3.80
C ASP A 134 5.30 -0.84 4.88
N MET A 135 4.48 0.19 5.04
CA MET A 135 3.35 0.19 5.96
C MET A 135 2.06 0.02 5.15
N LYS A 136 1.25 -0.98 5.50
CA LYS A 136 0.06 -1.37 4.72
C LYS A 136 -1.13 -1.76 5.58
N ASP A 137 -2.33 -1.59 5.03
CA ASP A 137 -3.57 -2.03 5.68
C ASP A 137 -3.66 -3.57 5.71
N PRO A 138 -4.12 -4.20 6.81
CA PRO A 138 -4.33 -5.64 6.91
C PRO A 138 -5.20 -6.22 5.79
N LYS A 139 -6.13 -5.44 5.22
CA LYS A 139 -6.97 -5.88 4.10
C LYS A 139 -6.16 -6.23 2.86
N LEU A 140 -4.93 -5.70 2.73
CA LEU A 140 -4.02 -6.05 1.64
C LEU A 140 -3.31 -7.39 1.84
N THR A 141 -3.47 -8.05 3.00
CA THR A 141 -2.90 -9.38 3.28
C THR A 141 -3.94 -10.46 3.53
N LYS A 142 -5.21 -10.08 3.73
CA LYS A 142 -6.30 -11.03 3.97
C LYS A 142 -6.73 -11.69 2.66
N THR A 143 -7.16 -12.95 2.76
CA THR A 143 -7.79 -13.65 1.64
C THR A 143 -9.01 -12.88 1.17
N ILE A 144 -9.07 -12.60 -0.12
CA ILE A 144 -10.20 -11.92 -0.75
C ILE A 144 -11.16 -12.97 -1.29
N TYR A 145 -12.42 -12.84 -0.89
CA TYR A 145 -13.55 -13.57 -1.41
C TYR A 145 -14.33 -12.67 -2.36
N PHE A 146 -14.65 -13.20 -3.53
CA PHE A 146 -15.45 -12.49 -4.51
C PHE A 146 -16.47 -13.42 -5.17
N GLY A 147 -17.56 -12.82 -5.65
CA GLY A 147 -18.61 -13.52 -6.37
C GLY A 147 -19.59 -12.57 -7.01
N ASP A 148 -20.60 -13.14 -7.64
CA ASP A 148 -21.58 -12.37 -8.40
C ASP A 148 -22.42 -11.46 -7.50
N VAL A 149 -22.91 -10.37 -8.07
CA VAL A 149 -23.99 -9.58 -7.46
C VAL A 149 -25.32 -10.19 -7.88
N GLU A 150 -26.33 -10.10 -7.01
CA GLU A 150 -27.70 -10.51 -7.33
C GLU A 150 -28.17 -9.94 -8.69
N GLU A 151 -28.79 -10.76 -9.53
CA GLU A 151 -29.28 -10.36 -10.87
C GLU A 151 -30.27 -9.19 -10.82
N SER A 152 -30.93 -8.99 -9.67
CA SER A 152 -31.87 -7.90 -9.41
C SER A 152 -31.20 -6.55 -9.16
N PHE A 153 -29.88 -6.50 -8.93
CA PHE A 153 -29.19 -5.28 -8.50
C PHE A 153 -29.19 -4.20 -9.58
N CYS A 154 -28.92 -4.58 -10.82
CA CYS A 154 -29.01 -3.70 -11.98
C CYS A 154 -29.18 -4.52 -13.26
N ASP A 155 -29.84 -3.96 -14.27
CA ASP A 155 -29.85 -4.57 -15.58
C ASP A 155 -28.55 -4.27 -16.36
N THR A 156 -28.35 -5.00 -17.47
CA THR A 156 -27.17 -4.85 -18.33
C THR A 156 -27.01 -3.44 -18.89
N ALA A 157 -28.10 -2.74 -19.20
CA ALA A 157 -28.06 -1.40 -19.80
C ALA A 157 -27.67 -0.33 -18.77
N GLU A 158 -28.14 -0.48 -17.55
CA GLU A 158 -27.74 0.32 -16.40
C GLU A 158 -26.25 0.12 -16.11
N TRP A 159 -25.78 -1.13 -16.02
CA TRP A 159 -24.37 -1.44 -15.81
C TRP A 159 -23.48 -0.86 -16.93
N ASP A 160 -23.91 -0.96 -18.19
CA ASP A 160 -23.18 -0.36 -19.32
C ASP A 160 -23.08 1.16 -19.23
N THR A 161 -24.11 1.82 -18.69
CA THR A 161 -24.11 3.26 -18.44
C THR A 161 -23.10 3.61 -17.35
N ILE A 162 -23.10 2.88 -16.25
CA ILE A 162 -22.17 3.09 -15.13
C ILE A 162 -20.73 2.82 -15.55
N LYS A 163 -20.46 1.74 -16.30
CA LYS A 163 -19.12 1.49 -16.85
C LYS A 163 -18.58 2.67 -17.66
N LYS A 164 -19.43 3.33 -18.46
CA LYS A 164 -19.03 4.53 -19.22
C LYS A 164 -18.71 5.71 -18.31
N VAL A 165 -19.48 5.91 -17.25
CA VAL A 165 -19.23 6.95 -16.23
C VAL A 165 -17.88 6.71 -15.56
N VAL A 166 -17.65 5.51 -15.03
CA VAL A 166 -16.39 5.16 -14.34
C VAL A 166 -15.21 5.28 -15.29
N ARG A 167 -15.30 4.75 -16.52
CA ARG A 167 -14.26 4.90 -17.54
C ARG A 167 -13.93 6.35 -17.86
N LYS A 168 -14.96 7.19 -18.02
CA LYS A 168 -14.75 8.62 -18.29
C LYS A 168 -13.98 9.29 -17.14
N ARG A 169 -14.30 8.94 -15.89
CA ARG A 169 -13.59 9.47 -14.72
C ARG A 169 -12.15 8.97 -14.67
N LEU A 170 -11.90 7.67 -14.86
CA LEU A 170 -10.53 7.14 -14.94
C LEU A 170 -9.68 7.84 -16.02
N GLN A 171 -10.28 8.23 -17.14
CA GLN A 171 -9.58 8.92 -18.23
C GLN A 171 -9.32 10.42 -17.95
N SER A 172 -9.96 11.02 -16.94
CA SER A 172 -9.76 12.44 -16.60
C SER A 172 -8.57 12.69 -15.67
N PHE A 173 -7.95 11.66 -15.11
CA PHE A 173 -6.82 11.80 -14.19
C PHE A 173 -5.56 11.16 -14.77
N GLU A 174 -4.45 11.89 -14.75
CA GLU A 174 -3.17 11.38 -15.27
C GLU A 174 -2.70 10.10 -14.57
N ALA A 175 -3.03 9.94 -13.28
CA ALA A 175 -2.71 8.74 -12.51
C ALA A 175 -3.28 7.43 -13.13
N THR A 176 -4.44 7.49 -13.80
CA THR A 176 -5.19 6.31 -14.27
C THR A 176 -5.48 6.30 -15.77
N LYS A 177 -5.20 7.40 -16.47
CA LYS A 177 -5.54 7.57 -17.89
C LYS A 177 -4.85 6.53 -18.76
N GLY A 178 -5.67 5.79 -19.49
CA GLY A 178 -5.21 4.69 -20.35
C GLY A 178 -4.67 3.46 -19.62
N GLN A 179 -4.78 3.38 -18.29
CA GLN A 179 -4.20 2.28 -17.52
C GLN A 179 -5.20 1.17 -17.14
N MET A 180 -6.49 1.38 -17.30
CA MET A 180 -7.51 0.38 -16.96
C MET A 180 -7.41 -0.86 -17.84
N SER A 181 -7.22 -2.02 -17.20
CA SER A 181 -7.22 -3.33 -17.85
C SER A 181 -8.57 -4.03 -17.72
N THR A 182 -9.16 -4.10 -16.52
CA THR A 182 -10.45 -4.76 -16.27
C THR A 182 -11.35 -3.88 -15.39
N MET A 183 -12.67 -4.04 -15.58
CA MET A 183 -13.69 -3.47 -14.70
C MET A 183 -14.83 -4.47 -14.52
N MET A 184 -15.18 -4.78 -13.27
CA MET A 184 -16.21 -5.75 -12.91
C MET A 184 -17.11 -5.21 -11.80
N LEU A 185 -18.34 -5.73 -11.72
CA LEU A 185 -19.26 -5.50 -10.62
C LEU A 185 -19.45 -6.83 -9.90
N LEU A 186 -19.07 -6.89 -8.63
CA LEU A 186 -19.00 -8.14 -7.86
C LEU A 186 -19.17 -7.85 -6.37
N ARG A 187 -19.50 -8.88 -5.59
CA ARG A 187 -19.28 -8.88 -4.14
C ARG A 187 -17.78 -9.02 -3.90
N TYR A 188 -17.15 -8.13 -3.12
CA TYR A 188 -15.70 -8.14 -2.89
C TYR A 188 -15.38 -7.84 -1.43
N GLY A 189 -14.63 -8.72 -0.77
CA GLY A 189 -14.16 -8.43 0.58
C GLY A 189 -13.46 -9.60 1.24
N VAL A 190 -13.30 -9.52 2.56
CA VAL A 190 -12.55 -10.51 3.36
C VAL A 190 -13.46 -11.54 4.03
N LEU A 191 -14.78 -11.44 3.88
CA LEU A 191 -15.73 -12.38 4.49
C LEU A 191 -15.90 -13.60 3.60
N GLU A 192 -15.74 -14.78 4.17
CA GLU A 192 -15.97 -16.05 3.46
C GLU A 192 -17.42 -16.19 2.96
N GLN A 193 -18.39 -15.67 3.72
CA GLN A 193 -19.75 -15.52 3.26
C GLN A 193 -19.84 -14.38 2.23
N ILE A 194 -19.69 -14.73 0.95
CA ILE A 194 -19.61 -13.78 -0.18
C ILE A 194 -20.72 -12.73 -0.16
N GLU A 195 -21.97 -13.11 0.12
CA GLU A 195 -23.11 -12.18 0.13
C GLU A 195 -23.04 -11.10 1.22
N ALA A 196 -22.28 -11.34 2.29
CA ALA A 196 -22.05 -10.36 3.34
C ALA A 196 -21.00 -9.30 2.93
N ASN A 197 -20.22 -9.55 1.88
CA ASN A 197 -19.29 -8.56 1.35
C ASN A 197 -20.03 -7.43 0.62
N PRO A 198 -19.45 -6.22 0.58
CA PRO A 198 -20.05 -5.10 -0.13
C PRO A 198 -20.09 -5.34 -1.64
N VAL A 199 -21.13 -4.79 -2.29
CA VAL A 199 -21.16 -4.63 -3.74
C VAL A 199 -20.06 -3.65 -4.13
N THR A 200 -19.19 -4.09 -5.04
CA THR A 200 -17.95 -3.38 -5.37
C THR A 200 -17.76 -3.33 -6.88
N ILE A 201 -17.45 -2.14 -7.38
CA ILE A 201 -16.85 -1.97 -8.71
C ILE A 201 -15.36 -2.20 -8.54
N TYR A 202 -14.93 -3.36 -8.99
CA TYR A 202 -13.53 -3.75 -9.07
C TYR A 202 -12.91 -3.17 -10.33
N ILE A 203 -11.77 -2.49 -10.20
CA ILE A 203 -11.02 -1.88 -11.29
C ILE A 203 -9.58 -2.34 -11.18
N SER A 204 -9.08 -3.01 -12.22
CA SER A 204 -7.66 -3.31 -12.31
C SER A 204 -6.96 -2.37 -13.27
N LEU A 205 -5.75 -1.97 -12.89
CA LEU A 205 -4.91 -1.03 -13.62
C LEU A 205 -3.56 -1.68 -13.96
N PHE A 206 -2.93 -1.29 -15.06
CA PHE A 206 -1.55 -1.68 -15.34
C PHE A 206 -0.59 -1.01 -14.35
N ASP A 207 0.58 -1.64 -14.12
CA ASP A 207 1.63 -1.19 -13.19
C ASP A 207 2.15 0.23 -13.45
N ARG A 208 1.87 0.81 -14.62
CA ARG A 208 2.23 2.20 -14.95
C ARG A 208 1.27 3.22 -14.32
N SER A 209 0.17 2.78 -13.73
CA SER A 209 -0.74 3.67 -13.01
C SER A 209 -0.13 4.13 -11.69
N ASP A 210 -0.23 5.42 -11.41
CA ASP A 210 0.31 6.03 -10.20
C ASP A 210 -0.65 5.87 -9.02
N GLU A 211 -0.33 4.95 -8.11
CA GLU A 211 -1.11 4.62 -6.91
C GLU A 211 -1.34 5.84 -6.00
N THR A 212 -0.41 6.80 -6.00
CA THR A 212 -0.49 7.98 -5.12
C THR A 212 -1.66 8.91 -5.46
N GLY A 213 -2.12 8.88 -6.71
CA GLY A 213 -3.26 9.66 -7.18
C GLY A 213 -4.62 8.96 -7.04
N TRP A 214 -4.66 7.67 -6.72
CA TRP A 214 -5.90 6.88 -6.79
C TRP A 214 -6.98 7.34 -5.82
N LEU A 215 -6.61 7.88 -4.65
CA LEU A 215 -7.60 8.33 -3.68
C LEU A 215 -8.49 9.44 -4.25
N GLU A 216 -7.90 10.38 -5.01
CA GLU A 216 -8.64 11.44 -5.70
C GLU A 216 -9.56 10.86 -6.77
N VAL A 217 -9.06 9.92 -7.57
CA VAL A 217 -9.82 9.25 -8.63
C VAL A 217 -11.03 8.50 -8.05
N ILE A 218 -10.84 7.77 -6.95
CA ILE A 218 -11.91 7.00 -6.32
C ILE A 218 -12.97 7.92 -5.74
N ASN A 219 -12.58 8.98 -5.04
CA ASN A 219 -13.52 9.96 -4.50
C ASN A 219 -14.35 10.60 -5.61
N ASP A 220 -13.73 10.93 -6.74
CA ASP A 220 -14.43 11.47 -7.89
C ASP A 220 -15.37 10.44 -8.55
N ILE A 221 -14.95 9.19 -8.71
CA ILE A 221 -15.83 8.11 -9.20
C ILE A 221 -17.04 7.97 -8.26
N GLN A 222 -16.82 7.85 -6.95
CA GLN A 222 -17.89 7.68 -5.96
C GLN A 222 -18.91 8.84 -6.02
N ASN A 223 -18.42 10.07 -6.07
CA ASN A 223 -19.28 11.26 -6.21
C ASN A 223 -20.11 11.25 -7.50
N ASN A 224 -19.61 10.65 -8.58
CA ASN A 224 -20.38 10.53 -9.82
C ASN A 224 -21.38 9.36 -9.76
N LEU A 225 -21.06 8.25 -9.10
CA LEU A 225 -21.99 7.14 -8.88
C LEU A 225 -23.18 7.57 -8.03
N ASP A 226 -22.94 8.31 -6.94
CA ASP A 226 -23.98 8.82 -6.06
C ASP A 226 -24.99 9.70 -6.83
N LYS A 227 -24.51 10.50 -7.79
CA LYS A 227 -25.37 11.32 -8.68
C LYS A 227 -26.22 10.50 -9.64
N HIS A 228 -25.80 9.27 -9.94
CA HIS A 228 -26.55 8.31 -10.77
C HIS A 228 -27.40 7.35 -9.91
N GLY A 229 -27.50 7.58 -8.59
CA GLY A 229 -28.30 6.76 -7.68
C GLY A 229 -27.60 5.49 -7.17
N TRP A 230 -26.34 5.26 -7.56
CA TRP A 230 -25.54 4.09 -7.18
C TRP A 230 -24.87 4.27 -5.81
N LYS A 231 -25.70 4.42 -4.77
CA LYS A 231 -25.26 4.61 -3.39
C LYS A 231 -24.87 3.28 -2.76
N GLY A 232 -23.84 3.29 -1.91
CA GLY A 232 -23.39 2.10 -1.17
C GLY A 232 -22.59 1.10 -1.99
N VAL A 233 -22.26 1.42 -3.24
CA VAL A 233 -21.31 0.65 -4.07
C VAL A 233 -19.90 1.11 -3.75
N TYR A 234 -19.02 0.17 -3.45
CA TYR A 234 -17.62 0.41 -3.13
C TYR A 234 -16.77 0.44 -4.40
N ILE A 235 -15.68 1.20 -4.39
CA ILE A 235 -14.66 1.17 -5.44
C ILE A 235 -13.41 0.50 -4.89
N HIS A 236 -12.98 -0.57 -5.57
CA HIS A 236 -11.68 -1.19 -5.36
C HIS A 236 -10.80 -0.96 -6.59
N MET A 237 -9.56 -0.55 -6.34
CA MET A 237 -8.54 -0.36 -7.38
C MET A 237 -7.28 -1.10 -6.97
N GLU A 238 -6.72 -1.86 -7.90
CA GLU A 238 -5.44 -2.54 -7.72
C GLU A 238 -4.65 -2.58 -9.02
N HIS A 239 -3.33 -2.76 -8.90
CA HIS A 239 -2.51 -3.12 -10.05
C HIS A 239 -2.78 -4.58 -10.36
N ASN A 240 -2.95 -4.89 -11.64
CA ASN A 240 -2.98 -6.25 -12.14
C ASN A 240 -1.68 -6.47 -12.88
N GLU A 241 -0.89 -7.44 -12.39
CA GLU A 241 0.22 -7.93 -13.19
C GLU A 241 -0.37 -8.43 -14.51
N PRO A 242 0.19 -8.04 -15.67
CA PRO A 242 -0.08 -8.80 -16.86
C PRO A 242 0.36 -10.22 -16.55
N TRP A 243 -0.59 -11.15 -16.47
CA TRP A 243 -0.32 -12.58 -16.52
C TRP A 243 0.59 -12.78 -17.72
N THR A 244 1.90 -12.83 -17.51
CA THR A 244 2.80 -13.40 -18.49
C THR A 244 2.40 -14.85 -18.51
N SER A 245 1.49 -15.15 -19.43
CA SER A 245 0.95 -16.46 -19.74
C SER A 245 2.11 -17.41 -20.01
N GLY A 246 2.63 -18.01 -18.94
CA GLY A 246 3.42 -19.23 -18.97
C GLY A 246 2.48 -20.43 -19.03
N TRP A 247 1.52 -20.42 -19.95
CA TRP A 247 0.65 -21.55 -20.32
C TRP A 247 0.20 -21.37 -21.78
N PHE A 248 1.16 -21.47 -22.68
CA PHE A 248 0.95 -22.02 -24.02
C PHE A 248 2.15 -22.93 -24.29
N ASP A 249 2.02 -24.18 -23.87
CA ASP A 249 2.58 -25.33 -24.58
C ASP A 249 1.45 -25.94 -25.41
#